data_AF-A0A849WG24-F1
#
_entry.id   AF-A0A849WG24-F1
#
_cell.length_a   1.000
_cell.length_b   1.000
_cell.length_c   1.000
_cell.angle_alpha   90.00
_cell.angle_beta   90.00
_cell.angle_gamma   90.00
#
_symmetry.space_group_name_H-M   'P 1'
#
loop_
_entity.id
_entity.type
_entity.pdbx_description
1 polymer ?
#
loop_
_entity_poly.entity_id
_entity_poly.type
_entity_poly.pdbx_seq_one_letter_code
_entity_poly.pdbx_strand_id
1 'polypeptide(L)'
;MKNMKCLNCNKQTPDTELYCRHCGVKLDYTFDEVTEKLTEEIKQEKAEETEAFFRWIMLIAILVYFSGFLFNKLWQNPAVPTVLPGYAPSVKIQEEPFELYKPLVIPE
;
A
#
# COMPACT_ATOMS: atom_id res chain seq x y z
N MET A 1 -17.44 48.52 1.11
CA MET A 1 -18.69 47.77 0.83
C MET A 1 -18.30 46.34 0.54
N LYS A 2 -18.84 45.36 1.28
CA LYS A 2 -18.55 43.94 1.05
C LYS A 2 -19.48 43.44 -0.05
N ASN A 3 -18.92 42.82 -1.08
CA ASN A 3 -19.67 42.27 -2.20
C ASN A 3 -19.62 40.74 -2.09
N MET A 4 -20.74 40.06 -2.34
CA MET A 4 -20.80 38.60 -2.44
C MET A 4 -21.06 38.19 -3.90
N LYS A 5 -20.66 36.98 -4.29
CA LYS A 5 -21.03 36.41 -5.59
C LYS A 5 -22.31 35.61 -5.43
N CYS A 6 -23.30 35.86 -6.27
CA CYS A 6 -24.50 35.04 -6.34
C CYS A 6 -24.14 33.65 -6.89
N LEU A 7 -24.52 32.57 -6.19
CA LEU A 7 -24.23 31.19 -6.61
C LEU A 7 -24.95 30.78 -7.91
N ASN A 8 -26.08 31.43 -8.22
CA ASN A 8 -26.86 31.09 -9.42
C ASN A 8 -26.33 31.80 -10.69
N CYS A 9 -26.02 33.09 -10.61
CA CYS A 9 -25.61 33.86 -11.79
C CYS A 9 -24.12 34.26 -11.80
N ASN A 10 -23.38 33.94 -10.73
CA ASN A 10 -21.97 34.29 -10.52
C ASN A 10 -21.63 35.79 -10.61
N LYS A 11 -22.64 36.66 -10.66
CA LYS A 11 -22.46 38.11 -10.68
C LYS A 11 -22.29 38.65 -9.26
N GLN A 12 -21.55 39.76 -9.15
CA GLN A 12 -21.33 40.45 -7.88
C GLN A 12 -22.61 41.17 -7.47
N THR A 13 -23.06 40.90 -6.25
CA THR A 13 -24.19 41.59 -5.64
C THR A 13 -23.79 42.16 -4.28
N PRO A 14 -24.35 43.31 -3.89
CA PRO A 14 -24.13 43.86 -2.56
C PRO A 14 -24.68 42.89 -1.50
N ASP A 15 -23.91 42.69 -0.43
CA ASP A 15 -24.21 41.77 0.69
C ASP A 15 -25.41 42.23 1.55
N THR A 16 -25.99 43.40 1.24
CA THR A 16 -27.11 43.99 1.99
C THR A 16 -28.48 43.66 1.42
N GLU A 17 -28.55 42.88 0.33
CA GLU A 17 -29.80 42.62 -0.39
C GLU A 17 -30.21 41.16 -0.29
N LEU A 18 -31.47 40.94 0.07
CA LEU A 18 -32.08 39.61 0.20
C LEU A 18 -32.24 38.89 -1.15
N TYR A 19 -32.10 39.60 -2.26
CA TYR A 19 -32.30 39.08 -3.62
C TYR A 19 -31.19 39.56 -4.54
N CYS A 20 -30.78 38.69 -5.46
CA CYS A 20 -29.83 39.06 -6.49
C CYS A 20 -30.48 39.98 -7.52
N ARG A 21 -29.94 41.20 -7.72
CA ARG A 21 -30.41 42.15 -8.74
C ARG A 21 -30.37 41.63 -10.18
N HIS A 22 -29.57 40.59 -10.45
CA HIS A 22 -29.37 40.08 -11.80
C HIS A 22 -30.24 38.89 -12.16
N CYS A 23 -30.50 37.99 -11.22
CA CYS A 23 -31.30 36.78 -11.48
C CYS A 23 -32.58 36.70 -10.64
N GLY A 24 -32.82 37.65 -9.72
CA GLY A 24 -34.00 37.69 -8.87
C GLY A 24 -34.05 36.62 -7.78
N VAL A 25 -33.01 35.78 -7.68
CA VAL A 25 -32.96 34.67 -6.72
C VAL A 25 -32.63 35.19 -5.32
N LYS A 26 -33.35 34.66 -4.32
CA LYS A 26 -33.15 34.99 -2.92
C LYS A 26 -31.74 34.57 -2.48
N LEU A 27 -30.98 35.49 -1.90
CA LEU A 27 -29.61 35.28 -1.46
C LEU A 27 -29.52 34.71 -0.02
N ASP A 28 -30.65 34.53 0.66
CA ASP A 28 -30.81 33.74 1.90
C ASP A 28 -30.66 32.24 1.62
N TYR A 29 -29.57 31.81 0.99
CA TYR A 29 -29.19 30.42 1.06
C TYR A 29 -28.58 30.22 2.44
N THR A 30 -29.39 29.73 3.38
CA THR A 30 -28.90 29.15 4.64
C THR A 30 -27.79 28.17 4.27
N PHE A 31 -26.55 28.49 4.66
CA PHE A 31 -25.37 27.65 4.44
C PHE A 31 -25.64 26.18 4.81
N ASP A 32 -26.56 25.92 5.73
CA ASP A 32 -27.03 24.61 6.14
C ASP A 32 -27.56 23.74 4.97
N GLU A 33 -28.37 24.27 4.04
CA GLU A 33 -28.93 23.48 2.93
C GLU A 33 -27.86 23.09 1.89
N VAL A 34 -26.87 23.95 1.68
CA VAL A 34 -25.75 23.67 0.77
C VAL A 34 -24.79 22.65 1.40
N THR A 35 -24.61 22.72 2.72
CA THR A 35 -23.76 21.79 3.46
C THR A 35 -24.40 20.40 3.51
N GLU A 36 -25.71 20.30 3.69
CA GLU A 36 -26.44 19.03 3.72
C GLU A 36 -26.30 18.27 2.38
N LYS A 37 -26.55 18.93 1.25
CA LYS A 37 -26.40 18.31 -0.09
C LYS A 37 -24.97 17.86 -0.39
N LEU A 38 -23.97 18.66 -0.01
CA LEU A 38 -22.56 18.27 -0.17
C LEU A 38 -22.20 17.07 0.72
N THR A 39 -22.75 17.00 1.94
CA THR A 39 -22.49 15.86 2.83
C THR A 39 -23.17 14.57 2.40
N GLU A 40 -24.31 14.65 1.70
CA GLU A 40 -24.99 13.49 1.12
C GLU A 40 -24.24 12.95 -0.11
N GLU A 41 -23.80 13.84 -1.02
CA GLU A 41 -23.02 13.45 -2.20
C GLU A 41 -21.67 12.80 -1.83
N ILE A 42 -20.95 13.36 -0.84
CA ILE A 42 -19.68 12.79 -0.33
C ILE A 42 -19.86 11.40 0.28
N LYS A 43 -21.03 11.10 0.86
CA LYS A 43 -21.31 9.76 1.43
C LYS A 43 -21.64 8.74 0.35
N GLN A 44 -22.30 9.15 -0.73
CA GLN A 44 -22.67 8.26 -1.83
C GLN A 44 -21.47 7.91 -2.73
N GLU A 45 -20.61 8.87 -3.06
CA GLU A 45 -19.36 8.60 -3.81
C GLU A 45 -18.45 7.60 -3.08
N LYS A 46 -18.38 7.70 -1.74
CA LYS A 46 -17.54 6.80 -0.94
C LYS A 46 -18.04 5.36 -0.92
N ALA A 47 -19.34 5.11 -1.11
CA ALA A 47 -19.85 3.75 -1.17
C ALA A 47 -19.45 3.06 -2.48
N GLU A 48 -19.56 3.77 -3.60
CA GLU A 48 -19.24 3.22 -4.93
C GLU A 48 -17.73 3.02 -5.13
N GLU A 49 -16.90 3.95 -4.63
CA GLU A 49 -15.44 3.80 -4.72
C GLU A 49 -14.89 2.65 -3.86
N THR A 50 -15.59 2.26 -2.79
CA THR A 50 -15.09 1.21 -1.90
C THR A 50 -15.04 -0.17 -2.57
N GLU A 51 -16.00 -0.52 -3.43
CA GLU A 51 -16.01 -1.85 -4.06
C GLU A 51 -14.84 -2.06 -5.02
N ALA A 52 -14.57 -1.04 -5.86
CA ALA A 52 -13.46 -1.08 -6.80
C ALA A 52 -12.11 -1.06 -6.06
N PHE A 53 -12.01 -0.24 -5.02
CA PHE A 53 -10.81 -0.13 -4.19
C PHE A 53 -10.51 -1.43 -3.44
N PHE A 54 -11.53 -2.04 -2.80
CA PHE A 54 -11.37 -3.32 -2.10
C PHE A 54 -11.03 -4.45 -3.06
N ARG A 55 -11.65 -4.52 -4.24
CA ARG A 55 -11.33 -5.54 -5.25
C ARG A 55 -9.89 -5.44 -5.72
N TRP A 56 -9.40 -4.22 -5.98
CA TRP A 56 -8.02 -4.00 -6.39
C TRP A 56 -7.01 -4.34 -5.28
N ILE A 57 -7.29 -3.92 -4.05
CA ILE A 57 -6.47 -4.28 -2.88
C ILE A 57 -6.41 -5.80 -2.66
N MET A 58 -7.55 -6.50 -2.76
CA MET A 58 -7.59 -7.96 -2.64
C MET A 58 -6.70 -8.64 -3.68
N LEU A 59 -6.74 -8.19 -4.93
CA LEU A 59 -5.89 -8.74 -6.00
C LEU A 59 -4.41 -8.52 -5.72
N ILE A 60 -4.03 -7.33 -5.24
CA ILE A 60 -2.64 -7.03 -4.87
C ILE A 60 -2.19 -7.88 -3.68
N ALA A 61 -3.03 -7.98 -2.64
CA ALA A 61 -2.72 -8.77 -1.46
C ALA A 61 -2.48 -10.24 -1.82
N ILE A 62 -3.32 -10.82 -2.70
CA ILE A 62 -3.13 -12.18 -3.22
C ILE A 62 -1.81 -12.29 -3.98
N LEU A 63 -1.50 -11.34 -4.86
CA LEU A 63 -0.28 -11.38 -5.66
C LEU A 63 0.99 -11.30 -4.78
N VAL A 64 1.00 -10.39 -3.80
CA VAL A 64 2.08 -10.25 -2.81
C VAL A 64 2.19 -11.49 -1.93
N TYR A 65 1.06 -12.10 -1.55
CA TYR A 65 1.06 -13.34 -0.79
C TYR A 65 1.69 -14.49 -1.58
N PHE A 66 1.30 -14.68 -2.84
CA PHE A 66 1.85 -15.74 -3.69
C PHE A 66 3.34 -15.51 -3.98
N SER A 67 3.76 -14.27 -4.23
CA SER A 67 5.18 -13.97 -4.46
C SER A 67 6.02 -14.24 -3.20
N GLY A 68 5.55 -13.81 -2.03
CA GLY A 68 6.19 -14.11 -0.75
C GLY A 68 6.21 -15.61 -0.43
N PHE A 69 5.12 -16.33 -0.70
CA PHE A 69 5.04 -17.77 -0.50
C PHE A 69 6.01 -18.54 -1.40
N LEU A 70 6.08 -18.19 -2.69
CA LEU A 70 7.02 -18.78 -3.63
C LEU A 70 8.47 -18.49 -3.24
N PHE A 71 8.77 -17.25 -2.86
CA PHE A 71 10.09 -16.84 -2.41
C PHE A 71 10.52 -17.64 -1.16
N ASN A 72 9.64 -17.74 -0.17
CA ASN A 72 9.87 -18.53 1.04
C ASN A 72 10.14 -20.01 0.70
N LYS A 73 9.28 -20.62 -0.14
CA LYS A 73 9.43 -22.02 -0.53
C LYS A 73 10.72 -22.30 -1.30
N LEU A 74 11.13 -21.40 -2.19
CA LEU A 74 12.32 -21.55 -3.03
C LEU A 74 13.61 -21.38 -2.22
N TRP A 75 13.64 -20.43 -1.27
CA TRP A 75 14.83 -20.18 -0.45
C TRP A 75 15.01 -21.17 0.70
N GLN A 76 13.92 -21.62 1.33
CA GLN A 76 14.02 -22.58 2.44
C GLN A 76 14.29 -24.01 1.96
N ASN A 77 13.91 -24.37 0.73
CA ASN A 77 14.17 -25.69 0.15
C ASN A 77 14.87 -25.55 -1.21
N PRO A 78 16.17 -25.17 -1.23
CA PRO A 78 16.94 -25.29 -2.47
C PRO A 78 16.90 -26.75 -2.90
N ALA A 79 16.47 -27.01 -4.13
CA ALA A 79 16.54 -28.34 -4.71
C ALA A 79 18.02 -28.73 -4.78
N VAL A 80 18.48 -29.55 -3.83
CA VAL A 80 19.84 -30.05 -3.84
C VAL A 80 19.95 -30.93 -5.09
N PRO A 81 20.82 -30.59 -6.06
CA PRO A 81 20.99 -31.43 -7.23
C PRO A 81 21.47 -32.80 -6.76
N THR A 82 20.66 -33.84 -6.97
CA THR A 82 20.92 -35.23 -6.53
C THR A 82 22.15 -35.83 -7.21
N VAL A 83 22.70 -35.17 -8.23
CA VAL A 83 23.94 -35.57 -8.89
C VAL A 83 24.75 -34.32 -9.22
N LEU A 84 25.87 -34.15 -8.53
CA LEU A 84 26.95 -33.29 -8.98
C LEU A 84 27.57 -33.92 -10.24
N PRO A 85 27.71 -33.20 -11.36
CA PRO A 85 28.45 -33.71 -12.51
C PRO A 85 29.92 -33.88 -12.13
N GLY A 86 30.29 -35.14 -11.82
CA GLY A 86 31.63 -35.71 -11.95
C GLY A 86 32.80 -34.89 -11.43
N TYR A 87 32.91 -34.71 -10.11
CA TYR A 87 34.23 -34.54 -9.50
C TYR A 87 34.64 -35.85 -8.83
N ALA A 88 35.35 -36.69 -9.59
CA ALA A 88 36.12 -37.78 -9.03
C ALA A 88 37.53 -37.22 -8.74
N PRO A 89 37.89 -36.92 -7.47
CA PRO A 89 39.27 -36.60 -7.17
C PRO A 89 40.12 -37.82 -7.53
N SER A 90 41.03 -37.67 -8.50
CA SER A 90 42.00 -38.70 -8.87
C SER A 90 43.08 -38.91 -7.80
N VAL A 91 43.10 -38.06 -6.78
CA VAL A 91 44.02 -38.15 -5.65
C VAL A 91 43.29 -38.78 -4.48
N LYS A 92 43.61 -40.04 -4.18
CA LYS A 92 43.29 -40.63 -2.88
C LYS A 92 44.06 -39.81 -1.84
N ILE A 93 43.35 -39.01 -1.05
CA ILE A 93 43.94 -38.39 0.13
C ILE A 93 44.30 -39.56 1.04
N GLN A 94 45.59 -39.85 1.16
CA GLN A 94 46.07 -40.74 2.22
C GLN A 94 45.80 -40.00 3.52
N GLU A 95 44.80 -40.45 4.27
CA GLU A 95 44.65 -40.10 5.67
C GLU A 95 45.82 -40.74 6.42
N GLU A 96 46.99 -40.09 6.38
CA GLU A 96 47.97 -40.35 7.43
C GLU A 96 47.33 -39.90 8.74
N PRO A 97 47.21 -40.78 9.75
CA PRO A 97 46.72 -40.37 11.05
C PRO A 97 47.74 -39.39 11.60
N PHE A 98 47.40 -38.10 11.54
CA PHE A 98 48.05 -37.10 12.37
C PHE A 98 47.75 -37.52 13.81
N GLU A 99 48.71 -38.19 14.45
CA GLU A 99 48.71 -38.33 15.90
C GLU A 99 48.74 -36.91 16.45
N LEU A 100 47.56 -36.45 16.86
CA LEU A 100 47.37 -35.18 17.56
C LEU A 100 48.22 -35.28 18.83
N TYR A 101 49.40 -34.66 18.81
CA TYR A 101 50.35 -34.66 19.92
C TYR A 101 49.62 -34.26 21.20
N LYS A 102 49.38 -35.24 22.06
CA LYS A 102 48.80 -35.01 23.39
C LYS A 102 49.90 -34.35 24.22
N PRO A 103 49.75 -33.07 24.64
CA PRO A 103 50.79 -32.43 25.41
C PRO A 103 51.01 -33.19 26.72
N LEU A 104 52.28 -33.44 27.03
CA LEU A 104 52.72 -34.01 28.30
C LEU A 104 52.28 -33.08 29.44
N VAL A 105 51.33 -33.54 30.25
CA VAL A 105 50.96 -32.87 31.50
C VAL A 105 52.04 -33.22 32.53
N ILE A 106 52.89 -32.26 32.86
CA ILE A 106 53.90 -32.40 33.92
C ILE A 106 53.19 -32.11 35.25
N PRO A 107 53.11 -33.07 36.19
CA PRO A 107 52.60 -32.78 37.53
C PRO A 107 53.61 -31.92 38.31
N GLU A 108 53.07 -30.99 39.11
CA GLU A 108 53.76 -29.96 39.90
C GLU A 108 54.91 -30.47 40.77
#